data_AF-A0A165HNU5-F1
#
_entry.id   AF-A0A165HNU5-F1
#
_cell.length_a   1.000
_cell.length_b   1.000
_cell.length_c   1.000
_cell.angle_alpha   90.00
_cell.angle_beta   90.00
_cell.angle_gamma   90.00
#
_symmetry.space_group_name_H-M   'P 1'
#
loop_
_entity.id
_entity.type
_entity.pdbx_description
1 polymer ?
#
loop_
_entity_poly.entity_id
_entity_poly.type
_entity_poly.pdbx_seq_one_letter_code
_entity_poly.pdbx_strand_id
1 'polypeptide(L)'
;MPKSTSSPASARADATTQGEGTCAVSATQADSSLPRNLALRTKKTARKPKPGLSVSSSALRPHVPASDRLALWRTPHGIQYRQNITASLPLDSTTALFRVLFSGLEEETRSNYGTALVRFAQFCDLHHIPESSRMPAPEFLLAAFIAQWHGRITRTTVDNWLSGLHFWHSIHSAPWHGGELVRIACKAISKAVPATPTRPKRPPVPLDHLHALRSGLDLTDAFDAAVYACACVAFWSVCRLGELTVPSAELINPRYHILRARVPQFRTLACGVEYTTLKIPWSKSTCQDGTVIIVSHLDDPTSPVPALRHHLAANATVPTHAPFFAYETASGGWAPLTRTWFLERCNKVWTSAGLQSVTGHSFRMGDATELLLRGIPLDVVAVQGRWK
;
A
#
# COMPACT_ATOMS: atom_id res chain seq x y z
N MET A 1 -61.95 58.63 -16.41
CA MET A 1 -62.63 59.48 -15.39
C MET A 1 -62.76 58.66 -14.11
N PRO A 2 -62.53 59.27 -12.95
CA PRO A 2 -61.56 58.82 -11.94
C PRO A 2 -62.28 58.29 -10.68
N LYS A 3 -61.57 57.80 -9.66
CA LYS A 3 -61.26 58.62 -8.49
C LYS A 3 -60.24 57.94 -7.59
N SER A 4 -59.20 58.71 -7.29
CA SER A 4 -58.34 58.63 -6.11
C SER A 4 -59.09 59.14 -4.86
N THR A 5 -58.36 59.27 -3.75
CA THR A 5 -58.72 59.80 -2.41
C THR A 5 -59.27 58.73 -1.48
N SER A 6 -58.89 58.60 -0.21
CA SER A 6 -57.95 59.33 0.68
C SER A 6 -57.91 58.58 2.02
N SER A 7 -56.78 58.59 2.73
CA SER A 7 -56.70 58.22 4.15
C SER A 7 -57.61 59.10 5.04
N PRO A 8 -57.92 58.64 6.27
CA PRO A 8 -57.27 59.27 7.43
C PRO A 8 -56.92 58.29 8.57
N ALA A 9 -56.27 58.85 9.60
CA ALA A 9 -55.52 58.19 10.66
C ALA A 9 -56.28 57.99 11.99
N SER A 10 -55.69 57.14 12.84
CA SER A 10 -55.67 57.15 14.32
C SER A 10 -56.83 56.53 15.11
N ALA A 11 -56.58 55.41 15.82
CA ALA A 11 -56.36 55.37 17.28
C ALA A 11 -56.21 53.94 17.81
N ARG A 12 -55.47 53.82 18.92
CA ARG A 12 -54.94 52.62 19.60
C ARG A 12 -56.01 51.71 20.24
N ALA A 13 -55.70 50.41 20.29
CA ALA A 13 -55.98 49.54 21.44
C ALA A 13 -54.86 48.48 21.57
N ASP A 14 -54.26 48.40 22.75
CA ASP A 14 -53.20 47.47 23.14
C ASP A 14 -53.70 46.03 23.25
N ALA A 15 -52.92 45.05 22.76
CA ALA A 15 -52.76 43.73 23.39
C ALA A 15 -51.63 42.94 22.73
N THR A 16 -50.51 42.89 23.46
CA THR A 16 -49.40 41.95 23.45
C THR A 16 -49.61 40.62 22.70
N THR A 17 -48.83 40.34 21.65
CA THR A 17 -48.40 38.98 21.31
C THR A 17 -47.08 39.04 20.54
N GLN A 18 -46.06 38.37 21.07
CA GLN A 18 -44.68 38.43 20.61
C GLN A 18 -44.51 37.83 19.21
N GLY A 19 -43.64 38.47 18.44
CA GLY A 19 -43.48 38.29 17.01
C GLY A 19 -42.84 36.98 16.55
N GLU A 20 -43.13 36.76 15.28
CA GLU A 20 -42.59 35.82 14.32
C GLU A 20 -41.07 35.61 14.40
N GLY A 21 -40.65 34.39 14.08
CA GLY A 21 -39.26 34.03 13.87
C GLY A 21 -39.13 32.64 13.27
N THR A 22 -39.27 32.58 11.94
CA THR A 22 -38.91 31.47 11.05
C THR A 22 -37.72 30.66 11.59
N CYS A 23 -37.93 29.37 11.86
CA CYS A 23 -36.89 28.49 12.39
C CYS A 23 -35.95 28.05 11.25
N ALA A 24 -34.93 28.87 10.99
CA ALA A 24 -33.69 28.44 10.38
C ALA A 24 -32.98 27.49 11.34
N VAL A 25 -32.82 26.22 10.95
CA VAL A 25 -31.98 25.28 11.70
C VAL A 25 -30.53 25.66 11.44
N SER A 26 -30.01 26.51 12.32
CA SER A 26 -28.63 26.96 12.33
C SER A 26 -27.67 25.77 12.44
N ALA A 27 -26.92 25.54 11.37
CA ALA A 27 -25.72 24.72 11.37
C ALA A 27 -24.64 25.45 12.19
N THR A 28 -24.69 25.32 13.51
CA THR A 28 -23.67 25.88 14.41
C THR A 28 -23.06 24.76 15.24
N GLN A 29 -21.72 24.77 15.27
CA GLN A 29 -20.81 23.82 15.89
C GLN A 29 -20.43 22.60 15.04
N ALA A 30 -19.52 22.86 14.11
CA ALA A 30 -18.55 21.87 13.68
C ALA A 30 -17.86 21.28 14.92
N ASP A 31 -18.09 20.00 15.15
CA ASP A 31 -17.41 19.18 16.16
C ASP A 31 -15.91 19.11 15.83
N SER A 32 -15.15 20.06 16.40
CA SER A 32 -13.69 20.14 16.33
C SER A 32 -13.01 19.33 17.44
N SER A 33 -13.70 18.38 18.08
CA SER A 33 -13.26 17.74 19.33
C SER A 33 -12.88 16.26 19.24
N LEU A 34 -12.63 15.69 18.05
CA LEU A 34 -12.05 14.35 17.92
C LEU A 34 -10.55 14.40 17.54
N PRO A 35 -9.67 13.69 18.27
CA PRO A 35 -8.25 13.99 18.26
C PRO A 35 -7.60 13.56 16.94
N ARG A 36 -6.59 14.32 16.50
CA ARG A 36 -5.58 13.91 15.50
C ARG A 36 -4.92 12.55 15.81
N ASN A 37 -5.18 11.96 16.97
CA ASN A 37 -4.62 10.71 17.49
C ASN A 37 -5.23 9.41 16.92
N LEU A 38 -6.29 9.47 16.09
CA LEU A 38 -6.81 8.28 15.38
C LEU A 38 -5.96 7.88 14.17
N ALA A 39 -5.27 8.85 13.55
CA ALA A 39 -4.33 8.54 12.49
C ALA A 39 -3.17 7.75 13.09
N LEU A 40 -2.90 6.56 12.55
CA LEU A 40 -1.65 5.89 12.84
C LEU A 40 -0.55 6.76 12.25
N ARG A 41 0.35 7.29 13.09
CA ARG A 41 1.43 8.20 12.67
C ARG A 41 2.13 7.61 11.43
N THR A 42 1.86 8.19 10.27
CA THR A 42 2.56 7.86 9.05
C THR A 42 3.60 8.94 8.78
N LYS A 43 4.81 8.53 8.38
CA LYS A 43 5.86 9.46 7.92
C LYS A 43 5.55 10.06 6.54
N LYS A 44 4.43 9.65 5.90
CA LYS A 44 4.08 10.02 4.53
C LYS A 44 3.17 11.23 4.51
N THR A 45 3.52 12.21 3.69
CA THR A 45 2.69 13.40 3.46
C THR A 45 1.54 13.10 2.49
N ALA A 46 0.43 13.81 2.66
CA ALA A 46 -0.71 13.71 1.76
C ALA A 46 -0.32 14.24 0.37
N ARG A 47 -0.41 13.40 -0.66
CA ARG A 47 -0.09 13.79 -2.04
C ARG A 47 -1.21 14.64 -2.63
N LYS A 48 -0.86 15.65 -3.43
CA LYS A 48 -1.85 16.40 -4.23
C LYS A 48 -2.59 15.45 -5.19
N PRO A 49 -3.93 15.58 -5.33
CA PRO A 49 -4.67 14.80 -6.31
C PRO A 49 -4.12 15.07 -7.72
N LYS A 50 -4.04 14.03 -8.56
CA LYS A 50 -3.78 14.22 -9.99
C LYS A 50 -4.96 14.98 -10.64
N PRO A 51 -4.75 15.73 -11.73
CA PRO A 51 -5.83 16.37 -12.48
C PRO A 51 -6.93 15.36 -12.86
N GLY A 52 -8.20 15.74 -12.69
CA GLY A 52 -9.36 14.86 -12.95
C GLY A 52 -9.61 13.78 -11.89
N LEU A 53 -8.85 13.77 -10.79
CA LEU A 53 -8.98 12.83 -9.67
C LEU A 53 -9.25 13.55 -8.34
N SER A 54 -9.78 14.78 -8.39
CA SER A 54 -10.22 15.51 -7.21
C SER A 54 -11.53 14.96 -6.68
N VAL A 55 -11.68 15.08 -5.36
CA VAL A 55 -12.91 14.82 -4.61
C VAL A 55 -13.48 16.17 -4.24
N SER A 56 -14.81 16.33 -4.24
CA SER A 56 -15.42 17.59 -3.81
C SER A 56 -15.01 17.92 -2.37
N SER A 57 -14.72 19.20 -2.12
CA SER A 57 -14.33 19.65 -0.77
C SER A 57 -15.46 19.34 0.21
N SER A 58 -15.13 18.63 1.30
CA SER A 58 -16.08 18.21 2.32
C SER A 58 -15.36 18.09 3.65
N ALA A 59 -15.97 18.62 4.72
CA ALA A 59 -15.45 18.46 6.09
C ALA A 59 -15.37 16.99 6.51
N LEU A 60 -16.21 16.12 5.91
CA LEU A 60 -16.22 14.69 6.16
C LEU A 60 -15.06 13.94 5.49
N ARG A 61 -14.40 14.55 4.51
CA ARG A 61 -13.36 13.92 3.68
C ARG A 61 -12.12 14.82 3.58
N PRO A 62 -11.44 15.11 4.71
CA PRO A 62 -10.27 15.98 4.71
C PRO A 62 -9.14 15.43 3.83
N HIS A 63 -8.27 16.33 3.35
CA HIS A 63 -7.08 15.97 2.58
C HIS A 63 -6.02 15.35 3.49
N VAL A 64 -5.90 14.03 3.42
CA VAL A 64 -5.04 13.22 4.30
C VAL A 64 -4.31 12.14 3.50
N PRO A 65 -3.20 11.55 4.04
CA PRO A 65 -2.53 10.42 3.41
C PRO A 65 -3.50 9.27 3.11
N ALA A 66 -3.25 8.51 2.05
CA ALA A 66 -4.15 7.44 1.61
C ALA A 66 -4.38 6.38 2.71
N SER A 67 -3.34 6.06 3.48
CA SER A 67 -3.36 5.14 4.63
C SER A 67 -4.28 5.57 5.77
N ASP A 68 -4.62 6.86 5.84
CA ASP A 68 -5.31 7.46 6.97
C ASP A 68 -6.77 7.76 6.65
N ARG A 69 -7.18 7.65 5.38
CA ARG A 69 -8.56 7.91 4.93
C ARG A 69 -9.58 7.02 5.64
N LEU A 70 -9.29 5.74 5.83
CA LEU A 70 -10.18 4.84 6.58
C LEU A 70 -10.46 5.38 8.00
N ALA A 71 -9.45 5.97 8.63
CA ALA A 71 -9.50 6.46 10.00
C ALA A 71 -10.00 7.90 10.14
N LEU A 72 -9.84 8.74 9.12
CA LEU A 72 -10.13 10.18 9.18
C LEU A 72 -11.32 10.62 8.32
N TRP A 73 -11.69 9.85 7.29
CA TRP A 73 -12.93 10.13 6.54
C TRP A 73 -14.15 9.64 7.32
N ARG A 74 -15.28 10.32 7.13
CA ARG A 74 -16.53 10.10 7.87
C ARG A 74 -17.71 10.05 6.92
N THR A 75 -18.81 9.49 7.44
CA THR A 75 -20.17 9.61 6.90
C THR A 75 -21.10 10.00 8.05
N PRO A 76 -22.31 10.53 7.78
CA PRO A 76 -23.30 10.76 8.83
C PRO A 76 -23.57 9.50 9.67
N HIS A 77 -23.69 8.33 9.04
CA HIS A 77 -23.85 7.05 9.73
C HIS A 77 -22.65 6.72 10.63
N GLY A 78 -21.43 6.87 10.12
CA GLY A 78 -20.21 6.60 10.90
C GLY A 78 -20.02 7.57 12.07
N ILE A 79 -20.50 8.81 11.95
CA ILE A 79 -20.52 9.79 13.06
C ILE A 79 -21.50 9.33 14.13
N GLN A 80 -22.74 9.01 13.75
CA GLN A 80 -23.76 8.52 14.68
C GLN A 80 -23.32 7.24 15.40
N TYR A 81 -22.74 6.28 14.67
CA TYR A 81 -22.22 5.05 15.26
C TYR A 81 -21.13 5.34 16.32
N ARG A 82 -20.20 6.25 16.03
CA ARG A 82 -19.16 6.64 16.99
C ARG A 82 -19.74 7.34 18.22
N GLN A 83 -20.71 8.22 18.04
CA GLN A 83 -21.40 8.89 19.15
C GLN A 83 -22.08 7.85 20.05
N ASN A 84 -22.76 6.85 19.49
CA ASN A 84 -23.37 5.77 20.26
C ASN A 84 -22.34 4.96 21.06
N ILE A 85 -21.17 4.68 20.48
CA ILE A 85 -20.08 4.01 21.21
C ILE A 85 -19.53 4.90 22.32
N THR A 86 -19.26 6.18 22.05
CA THR A 86 -18.70 7.12 23.05
C THR A 86 -19.71 7.44 24.16
N ALA A 87 -21.00 7.30 23.92
CA ALA A 87 -22.02 7.35 24.97
C ALA A 87 -21.98 6.10 25.88
N SER A 88 -21.44 4.98 25.39
CA SER A 88 -21.39 3.69 26.11
C SER A 88 -20.02 3.36 26.70
N LEU A 89 -18.95 3.97 26.18
CA LEU A 89 -17.57 3.72 26.54
C LEU A 89 -16.79 5.04 26.67
N PRO A 90 -15.81 5.13 27.59
CA PRO A 90 -14.93 6.28 27.68
C PRO A 90 -14.25 6.60 26.33
N LEU A 91 -13.98 7.88 26.09
CA LEU A 91 -13.37 8.36 24.84
C LEU A 91 -12.01 7.72 24.57
N ASP A 92 -11.20 7.50 25.61
CA ASP A 92 -9.89 6.85 25.49
C ASP A 92 -10.00 5.39 25.04
N SER A 93 -10.96 4.65 25.60
CA SER A 93 -11.25 3.26 25.20
C SER A 93 -11.76 3.19 23.76
N THR A 94 -12.65 4.10 23.37
CA THR A 94 -13.15 4.20 22.00
C THR A 94 -12.02 4.52 21.01
N THR A 95 -11.16 5.47 21.37
CA THR A 95 -10.00 5.85 20.55
C THR A 95 -9.01 4.69 20.41
N ALA A 96 -8.72 3.99 21.51
CA ALA A 96 -7.87 2.82 21.51
C ALA A 96 -8.45 1.68 20.65
N LEU A 97 -9.76 1.43 20.75
CA LEU A 97 -10.47 0.43 19.93
C LEU A 97 -10.28 0.69 18.43
N PHE A 98 -10.64 1.88 17.96
CA PHE A 98 -10.51 2.19 16.53
C PHE A 98 -9.06 2.17 16.07
N ARG A 99 -8.11 2.62 16.90
CA ARG A 99 -6.68 2.54 16.60
C ARG A 99 -6.24 1.09 16.39
N VAL A 100 -6.69 0.17 17.25
CA VAL A 100 -6.40 -1.27 17.14
C VAL A 100 -7.03 -1.86 15.88
N LEU A 101 -8.30 -1.56 15.60
CA LEU A 101 -8.99 -2.03 14.39
C LEU A 101 -8.26 -1.59 13.11
N PHE A 102 -7.80 -0.34 13.04
CA PHE A 102 -7.00 0.13 11.90
C PHE A 102 -5.60 -0.50 11.85
N SER A 103 -5.00 -0.80 13.01
CA SER A 103 -3.68 -1.45 13.07
C SER A 103 -3.69 -2.91 12.61
N GLY A 104 -4.87 -3.53 12.54
CA GLY A 104 -5.04 -4.86 11.95
C GLY A 104 -4.76 -4.91 10.44
N LEU A 105 -4.63 -3.76 9.78
CA LEU A 105 -4.26 -3.66 8.36
C LEU A 105 -2.87 -3.05 8.20
N GLU A 106 -2.06 -3.71 7.37
CA GLU A 106 -0.79 -3.16 6.87
C GLU A 106 -1.00 -1.81 6.18
N GLU A 107 0.00 -0.91 6.26
CA GLU A 107 -0.11 0.46 5.74
C GLU A 107 -0.43 0.50 4.23
N GLU A 108 0.12 -0.44 3.46
CA GLU A 108 -0.18 -0.58 2.03
C GLU A 108 -1.63 -0.98 1.80
N THR A 109 -2.16 -1.93 2.58
CA THR A 109 -3.57 -2.35 2.51
C THR A 109 -4.49 -1.19 2.87
N ARG A 110 -4.17 -0.42 3.93
CA ARG A 110 -4.92 0.80 4.27
C ARG A 110 -4.91 1.83 3.15
N SER A 111 -3.77 2.00 2.48
CA SER A 111 -3.64 2.91 1.33
C SER A 111 -4.48 2.46 0.13
N ASN A 112 -4.52 1.16 -0.15
CA ASN A 112 -5.34 0.58 -1.21
C ASN A 112 -6.83 0.74 -0.92
N TYR A 113 -7.25 0.43 0.31
CA TYR A 113 -8.64 0.61 0.74
C TYR A 113 -9.03 2.10 0.79
N GLY A 114 -8.14 2.98 1.26
CA GLY A 114 -8.34 4.42 1.18
C GLY A 114 -8.43 4.95 -0.27
N THR A 115 -7.88 4.23 -1.25
CA THR A 115 -8.08 4.54 -2.67
C THR A 115 -9.48 4.11 -3.13
N ALA A 116 -10.00 2.99 -2.64
CA ALA A 116 -11.38 2.58 -2.89
C ALA A 116 -12.39 3.64 -2.44
N LEU A 117 -12.19 4.19 -1.23
CA LEU A 117 -13.04 5.26 -0.71
C LEU A 117 -13.04 6.49 -1.62
N VAL A 118 -11.87 6.90 -2.11
CA VAL A 118 -11.77 8.02 -3.05
C VAL A 118 -12.55 7.74 -4.33
N ARG A 119 -12.42 6.54 -4.90
CA ARG A 119 -13.09 6.17 -6.15
C ARG A 119 -14.60 6.18 -6.02
N PHE A 120 -15.11 5.62 -4.93
CA PHE A 120 -16.53 5.65 -4.63
C PHE A 120 -17.02 7.08 -4.36
N ALA A 121 -16.27 7.87 -3.62
CA ALA A 121 -16.62 9.24 -3.33
C ALA A 121 -16.64 10.13 -4.59
N GLN A 122 -15.69 9.94 -5.52
CA GLN A 122 -15.68 10.60 -6.84
C GLN A 122 -16.92 10.25 -7.66
N PHE A 123 -17.29 8.97 -7.68
CA PHE A 123 -18.52 8.52 -8.33
C PHE A 123 -19.75 9.21 -7.74
N CYS A 124 -19.86 9.20 -6.41
CA CYS A 124 -20.97 9.83 -5.72
C CYS A 124 -21.01 11.34 -5.91
N ASP A 125 -19.86 12.03 -5.93
CA ASP A 125 -19.79 13.46 -6.19
C ASP A 125 -20.21 13.79 -7.63
N LEU A 126 -19.76 13.00 -8.61
CA LEU A 126 -20.13 13.14 -10.03
C LEU A 126 -21.64 13.02 -10.25
N HIS A 127 -22.29 12.11 -9.52
CA HIS A 127 -23.72 11.85 -9.63
C HIS A 127 -24.56 12.56 -8.56
N HIS A 128 -23.98 13.52 -7.83
CA HIS A 128 -24.66 14.28 -6.79
C HIS A 128 -25.36 13.43 -5.71
N ILE A 129 -24.81 12.24 -5.41
CA ILE A 129 -25.33 11.36 -4.37
C ILE A 129 -25.02 11.98 -2.99
N PRO A 130 -26.03 12.23 -2.14
CA PRO A 130 -25.82 12.88 -0.85
C PRO A 130 -25.01 12.00 0.10
N GLU A 131 -24.21 12.61 0.98
CA GLU A 131 -23.31 11.90 1.91
C GLU A 131 -24.06 10.90 2.82
N SER A 132 -25.33 11.18 3.17
CA SER A 132 -26.19 10.30 3.94
C SER A 132 -26.55 8.98 3.24
N SER A 133 -26.52 8.94 1.90
CA SER A 133 -26.81 7.74 1.10
C SER A 133 -25.58 6.91 0.76
N ARG A 134 -24.39 7.36 1.17
CA ARG A 134 -23.11 6.70 0.85
C ARG A 134 -22.72 5.61 1.86
N MET A 135 -23.35 5.60 3.03
CA MET A 135 -23.20 4.56 4.05
C MET A 135 -24.46 4.52 4.93
N PRO A 136 -25.15 3.37 5.04
CA PRO A 136 -24.91 2.14 4.28
C PRO A 136 -25.21 2.34 2.79
N ALA A 137 -24.27 2.00 1.91
CA ALA A 137 -24.50 2.13 0.48
C ALA A 137 -25.54 1.09 0.03
N PRO A 138 -26.63 1.49 -0.66
CA PRO A 138 -27.58 0.52 -1.21
C PRO A 138 -26.94 -0.27 -2.35
N GLU A 139 -27.44 -1.48 -2.59
CA GLU A 139 -26.86 -2.40 -3.56
C GLU A 139 -26.79 -1.80 -4.98
N PHE A 140 -27.86 -1.13 -5.42
CA PHE A 140 -27.88 -0.51 -6.76
C PHE A 140 -26.80 0.57 -6.91
N LEU A 141 -26.45 1.29 -5.84
CA LEU A 141 -25.41 2.32 -5.86
C LEU A 141 -24.02 1.68 -6.01
N LEU A 142 -23.77 0.59 -5.30
CA LEU A 142 -22.53 -0.19 -5.43
C LEU A 142 -22.43 -0.79 -6.85
N ALA A 143 -23.52 -1.34 -7.38
CA ALA A 143 -23.57 -1.91 -8.72
C ALA A 143 -23.34 -0.83 -9.81
N ALA A 144 -23.99 0.33 -9.70
CA ALA A 144 -23.80 1.46 -10.61
C ALA A 144 -22.35 1.99 -10.57
N PHE A 145 -21.77 2.10 -9.38
CA PHE A 145 -20.36 2.45 -9.22
C PHE A 145 -19.44 1.50 -9.98
N ILE A 146 -19.66 0.19 -9.90
CA ILE A 146 -18.87 -0.80 -10.64
C ILE A 146 -19.11 -0.67 -12.15
N ALA A 147 -20.37 -0.53 -12.57
CA ALA A 147 -20.76 -0.47 -13.98
C ALA A 147 -20.09 0.68 -14.73
N GLN A 148 -19.84 1.83 -14.08
CA GLN A 148 -19.12 2.95 -14.69
C GLN A 148 -17.72 2.58 -15.22
N TRP A 149 -17.11 1.52 -14.68
CA TRP A 149 -15.77 1.08 -15.06
C TRP A 149 -15.76 -0.11 -16.04
N HIS A 150 -16.92 -0.45 -16.60
CA HIS A 150 -17.06 -1.48 -17.63
C HIS A 150 -16.13 -1.24 -18.82
N GLY A 151 -15.36 -2.28 -19.19
CA GLY A 151 -14.36 -2.21 -20.26
C GLY A 151 -13.13 -1.33 -19.98
N ARG A 152 -13.00 -0.75 -18.79
CA ARG A 152 -11.92 0.19 -18.44
C ARG A 152 -10.90 -0.35 -17.45
N ILE A 153 -11.31 -1.29 -16.60
CA ILE A 153 -10.47 -1.85 -15.53
C ILE A 153 -10.61 -3.37 -15.43
N THR A 154 -9.66 -4.00 -14.74
CA THR A 154 -9.70 -5.43 -14.46
C THR A 154 -10.65 -5.75 -13.31
N ARG A 155 -11.16 -6.99 -13.30
CA ARG A 155 -11.94 -7.53 -12.19
C ARG A 155 -11.22 -7.41 -10.85
N THR A 156 -9.93 -7.73 -10.81
CA THR A 156 -9.10 -7.63 -9.60
C THR A 156 -9.05 -6.23 -9.00
N THR A 157 -9.16 -5.19 -9.83
CA THR A 157 -9.21 -3.80 -9.36
C THR A 157 -10.54 -3.50 -8.66
N VAL A 158 -11.64 -3.98 -9.24
CA VAL A 158 -12.99 -3.86 -8.67
C VAL A 158 -13.09 -4.59 -7.34
N ASP A 159 -12.59 -5.83 -7.28
CA ASP A 159 -12.61 -6.63 -6.05
C ASP A 159 -11.87 -5.91 -4.91
N ASN A 160 -10.69 -5.34 -5.20
CA ASN A 160 -9.94 -4.53 -4.22
C ASN A 160 -10.71 -3.30 -3.75
N TRP A 161 -11.48 -2.64 -4.63
CA TRP A 161 -12.31 -1.51 -4.24
C TRP A 161 -13.48 -1.93 -3.36
N LEU A 162 -14.17 -3.01 -3.73
CA LEU A 162 -15.26 -3.56 -2.93
C LEU A 162 -14.78 -4.05 -1.57
N SER A 163 -13.62 -4.69 -1.48
CA SER A 163 -13.04 -5.08 -0.19
C SER A 163 -12.76 -3.87 0.71
N GLY A 164 -12.25 -2.78 0.14
CA GLY A 164 -12.02 -1.55 0.90
C GLY A 164 -13.32 -0.89 1.38
N LEU A 165 -14.34 -0.85 0.53
CA LEU A 165 -15.66 -0.34 0.90
C LEU A 165 -16.35 -1.21 1.94
N HIS A 166 -16.31 -2.54 1.77
CA HIS A 166 -16.88 -3.51 2.70
C HIS A 166 -16.21 -3.39 4.07
N PHE A 167 -14.88 -3.39 4.13
CA PHE A 167 -14.15 -3.18 5.37
C PHE A 167 -14.56 -1.87 6.06
N TRP A 168 -14.70 -0.78 5.30
CA TRP A 168 -15.10 0.51 5.85
C TRP A 168 -16.54 0.54 6.39
N HIS A 169 -17.44 -0.23 5.79
CA HIS A 169 -18.80 -0.45 6.33
C HIS A 169 -18.74 -1.28 7.62
N SER A 170 -17.98 -2.38 7.63
CA SER A 170 -17.87 -3.27 8.80
C SER A 170 -17.37 -2.54 10.05
N ILE A 171 -16.31 -1.73 9.92
CA ILE A 171 -15.76 -1.00 11.08
C ILE A 171 -16.69 0.10 11.61
N HIS A 172 -17.66 0.54 10.82
CA HIS A 172 -18.68 1.52 11.23
C HIS A 172 -20.03 0.85 11.54
N SER A 173 -20.05 -0.48 11.63
CA SER A 173 -21.26 -1.28 11.86
C SER A 173 -22.40 -1.00 10.88
N ALA A 174 -22.06 -0.60 9.65
CA ALA A 174 -23.04 -0.37 8.60
C ALA A 174 -23.35 -1.68 7.86
N PRO A 175 -24.63 -1.98 7.56
CA PRO A 175 -24.99 -3.09 6.68
C PRO A 175 -24.24 -3.05 5.34
N TRP A 176 -23.79 -4.22 4.88
CA TRP A 176 -23.13 -4.37 3.58
C TRP A 176 -24.10 -4.99 2.57
N HIS A 177 -24.39 -4.25 1.50
CA HIS A 177 -25.32 -4.68 0.46
C HIS A 177 -24.62 -5.13 -0.83
N GLY A 178 -23.58 -5.96 -0.72
CA GLY A 178 -22.85 -6.52 -1.87
C GLY A 178 -23.50 -7.78 -2.46
N GLY A 179 -24.79 -7.69 -2.80
CA GLY A 179 -25.61 -8.82 -3.25
C GLY A 179 -25.45 -9.23 -4.73
N GLU A 180 -26.54 -9.71 -5.32
CA GLU A 180 -26.60 -10.25 -6.67
C GLU A 180 -26.31 -9.21 -7.77
N LEU A 181 -26.80 -7.98 -7.66
CA LEU A 181 -26.55 -6.94 -8.67
C LEU A 181 -25.06 -6.59 -8.75
N VAL A 182 -24.40 -6.50 -7.59
CA VAL A 182 -22.95 -6.28 -7.51
C VAL A 182 -22.21 -7.45 -8.16
N ARG A 183 -22.65 -8.70 -7.90
CA ARG A 183 -22.06 -9.89 -8.52
C ARG A 183 -22.22 -9.91 -10.04
N ILE A 184 -23.40 -9.55 -10.56
CA ILE A 184 -23.66 -9.44 -12.00
C ILE A 184 -22.78 -8.37 -12.63
N ALA A 185 -22.70 -7.17 -12.03
CA ALA A 185 -21.85 -6.09 -12.53
C ALA A 185 -20.38 -6.54 -12.59
N CYS A 186 -19.87 -7.15 -11.51
CA CYS A 186 -18.54 -7.72 -11.46
C CYS A 186 -18.29 -8.80 -12.54
N LYS A 187 -19.29 -9.66 -12.81
CA LYS A 187 -19.22 -10.66 -13.89
C LYS A 187 -19.17 -10.00 -15.27
N ALA A 188 -19.89 -8.90 -15.47
CA ALA A 188 -19.81 -8.12 -16.71
C ALA A 188 -18.41 -7.52 -16.91
N ILE A 189 -17.78 -6.95 -15.87
CA ILE A 189 -16.38 -6.49 -15.92
C ILE A 189 -15.43 -7.62 -16.34
N SER A 190 -15.58 -8.81 -15.76
CA SER A 190 -14.74 -9.97 -16.12
C SER A 190 -14.88 -10.38 -17.59
N LYS A 191 -16.06 -10.21 -18.18
CA LYS A 191 -16.32 -10.53 -19.59
C LYS A 191 -15.86 -9.45 -20.55
N ALA A 192 -15.95 -8.18 -20.14
CA ALA A 192 -15.62 -7.02 -20.94
C ALA A 192 -14.12 -6.71 -20.95
N VAL A 193 -13.26 -7.74 -20.98
CA VAL A 193 -11.81 -7.58 -21.05
C VAL A 193 -11.50 -6.54 -22.13
N PRO A 194 -10.79 -5.44 -21.80
CA PRO A 194 -10.43 -4.45 -22.81
C PRO A 194 -9.74 -5.15 -23.99
N ALA A 195 -10.07 -4.78 -25.23
CA ALA A 195 -9.35 -5.25 -26.42
C ALA A 195 -7.88 -4.79 -26.44
N THR A 196 -7.51 -3.87 -25.53
CA THR A 196 -6.13 -3.46 -25.29
C THR A 196 -5.38 -4.54 -24.48
N PRO A 197 -4.11 -4.82 -24.83
CA PRO A 197 -3.42 -6.00 -24.33
C PRO A 197 -3.40 -5.97 -22.80
N THR A 198 -3.93 -7.04 -22.18
CA THR A 198 -3.48 -7.46 -20.85
C THR A 198 -1.98 -7.27 -20.83
N ARG A 199 -1.46 -6.45 -19.90
CA ARG A 199 -0.01 -6.18 -19.78
C ARG A 199 0.74 -7.46 -20.12
N PRO A 200 1.69 -7.44 -21.08
CA PRO A 200 2.40 -8.65 -21.48
C PRO A 200 2.89 -9.34 -20.20
N LYS A 201 2.73 -10.68 -20.14
CA LYS A 201 3.21 -11.45 -18.99
C LYS A 201 4.64 -11.01 -18.73
N ARG A 202 4.88 -10.49 -17.53
CA ARG A 202 6.20 -9.98 -17.16
C ARG A 202 7.17 -11.15 -17.26
N PRO A 203 8.18 -11.11 -18.15
CA PRO A 203 9.09 -12.21 -18.26
C PRO A 203 9.83 -12.39 -16.92
N PRO A 204 10.17 -13.64 -16.56
CA PRO A 204 11.14 -13.90 -15.50
C PRO A 204 12.44 -13.14 -15.81
N VAL A 205 13.20 -12.78 -14.77
CA VAL A 205 14.61 -12.43 -14.97
C VAL A 205 15.34 -13.71 -15.41
N PRO A 206 15.88 -13.79 -16.63
CA PRO A 206 16.74 -14.90 -17.06
C PRO A 206 18.08 -14.89 -16.32
N LEU A 207 18.77 -16.03 -16.30
CA LEU A 207 20.14 -16.12 -15.76
C LEU A 207 21.11 -15.15 -16.48
N ASP A 208 20.91 -14.92 -17.78
CA ASP A 208 21.71 -13.98 -18.57
C ASP A 208 21.71 -12.56 -17.99
N HIS A 209 20.60 -12.13 -17.37
CA HIS A 209 20.53 -10.84 -16.70
C HIS A 209 21.45 -10.78 -15.47
N LEU A 210 21.61 -11.89 -14.75
CA LEU A 210 22.52 -11.99 -13.61
C LEU A 210 23.98 -12.00 -14.08
N HIS A 211 24.29 -12.70 -15.18
CA HIS A 211 25.62 -12.67 -15.81
C HIS A 211 25.95 -11.27 -16.37
N ALA A 212 24.97 -10.58 -16.95
CA ALA A 212 25.11 -9.19 -17.40
C ALA A 212 25.37 -8.24 -16.22
N LEU A 213 24.74 -8.45 -15.06
CA LEU A 213 25.05 -7.69 -13.85
C LEU A 213 26.48 -7.94 -13.38
N ARG A 214 26.95 -9.20 -13.37
CA ARG A 214 28.33 -9.51 -12.98
C ARG A 214 29.35 -8.81 -13.86
N SER A 215 29.09 -8.73 -15.17
CA SER A 215 30.02 -8.13 -16.15
C SER A 215 29.92 -6.60 -16.23
N GLY A 216 28.74 -6.02 -15.95
CA GLY A 216 28.49 -4.59 -16.12
C GLY A 216 28.55 -3.74 -14.83
N LEU A 217 28.64 -4.36 -13.66
CA LEU A 217 28.82 -3.67 -12.38
C LEU A 217 30.30 -3.55 -12.02
N ASP A 218 30.70 -2.42 -11.45
CA ASP A 218 32.04 -2.23 -10.89
C ASP A 218 32.06 -2.74 -9.45
N LEU A 219 32.56 -3.95 -9.25
CA LEU A 219 32.61 -4.55 -7.90
C LEU A 219 33.63 -3.91 -6.97
N THR A 220 34.45 -2.96 -7.44
CA THR A 220 35.30 -2.14 -6.57
C THR A 220 34.52 -0.99 -5.94
N ASP A 221 33.39 -0.60 -6.54
CA ASP A 221 32.46 0.37 -5.98
C ASP A 221 31.55 -0.28 -4.93
N ALA A 222 31.42 0.41 -3.79
CA ALA A 222 30.65 -0.03 -2.64
C ALA A 222 29.16 -0.26 -2.94
N PHE A 223 28.57 0.62 -3.76
CA PHE A 223 27.16 0.54 -4.15
C PHE A 223 26.91 -0.62 -5.12
N ASP A 224 27.73 -0.74 -6.16
CA ASP A 224 27.63 -1.82 -7.14
C ASP A 224 27.89 -3.19 -6.52
N ALA A 225 28.82 -3.31 -5.55
CA ALA A 225 29.00 -4.53 -4.76
C ALA A 225 27.72 -4.91 -3.98
N ALA A 226 27.04 -3.93 -3.39
CA ALA A 226 25.78 -4.16 -2.68
C ALA A 226 24.63 -4.53 -3.62
N VAL A 227 24.53 -3.88 -4.79
CA VAL A 227 23.56 -4.22 -5.84
C VAL A 227 23.78 -5.65 -6.31
N TYR A 228 25.02 -6.03 -6.63
CA TYR A 228 25.36 -7.35 -7.12
C TYR A 228 25.03 -8.45 -6.10
N ALA A 229 25.46 -8.29 -4.84
CA ALA A 229 25.15 -9.25 -3.79
C ALA A 229 23.64 -9.36 -3.53
N CYS A 230 22.93 -8.23 -3.52
CA CYS A 230 21.47 -8.22 -3.36
C CYS A 230 20.78 -8.95 -4.52
N ALA A 231 21.22 -8.75 -5.76
CA ALA A 231 20.68 -9.44 -6.93
C ALA A 231 20.92 -10.95 -6.87
N CYS A 232 22.14 -11.39 -6.53
CA CYS A 232 22.46 -12.82 -6.42
C CYS A 232 21.65 -13.49 -5.31
N VAL A 233 21.56 -12.86 -4.13
CA VAL A 233 20.76 -13.39 -3.01
C VAL A 233 19.27 -13.39 -3.35
N ALA A 234 18.78 -12.32 -3.97
CA ALA A 234 17.39 -12.26 -4.42
C ALA A 234 17.10 -13.44 -5.33
N PHE A 235 17.96 -13.63 -6.34
CA PHE A 235 17.78 -14.59 -7.40
C PHE A 235 17.88 -16.04 -6.91
N TRP A 236 19.02 -16.40 -6.33
CA TRP A 236 19.29 -17.79 -5.96
C TRP A 236 18.56 -18.25 -4.69
N SER A 237 17.97 -17.33 -3.94
CA SER A 237 17.23 -17.65 -2.71
C SER A 237 15.72 -17.42 -2.83
N VAL A 238 15.20 -17.17 -4.04
CA VAL A 238 13.76 -17.00 -4.34
C VAL A 238 13.11 -15.91 -3.46
N CYS A 239 13.85 -14.82 -3.23
CA CYS A 239 13.43 -13.78 -2.31
C CYS A 239 12.46 -12.80 -2.97
N ARG A 240 11.56 -12.21 -2.18
CA ARG A 240 10.92 -10.97 -2.64
C ARG A 240 11.93 -9.86 -2.44
N LEU A 241 12.10 -9.01 -3.46
CA LEU A 241 13.05 -7.90 -3.35
C LEU A 241 12.77 -6.95 -2.16
N GLY A 242 11.51 -6.83 -1.72
CA GLY A 242 11.15 -6.07 -0.53
C GLY A 242 11.60 -6.68 0.80
N GLU A 243 12.06 -7.94 0.82
CA GLU A 243 12.66 -8.59 1.99
C GLU A 243 14.13 -8.19 2.17
N LEU A 244 14.79 -7.73 1.10
CA LEU A 244 16.22 -7.40 1.07
C LEU A 244 16.51 -5.90 0.98
N THR A 245 15.56 -5.10 0.49
CA THR A 245 15.72 -3.66 0.23
C THR A 245 14.82 -2.82 1.12
N VAL A 246 15.15 -1.54 1.29
CA VAL A 246 14.30 -0.59 2.03
C VAL A 246 13.45 0.26 1.07
N PRO A 247 12.26 0.74 1.49
CA PRO A 247 11.42 1.58 0.63
C PRO A 247 11.99 2.98 0.40
N SER A 248 12.63 3.57 1.41
CA SER A 248 13.39 4.82 1.32
C SER A 248 14.38 4.92 2.49
N ALA A 249 15.32 5.87 2.43
CA ALA A 249 16.33 6.05 3.46
C ALA A 249 15.73 6.45 4.82
N GLU A 250 14.63 7.20 4.83
CA GLU A 250 13.96 7.70 6.04
C GLU A 250 13.04 6.66 6.70
N LEU A 251 12.81 5.53 6.01
CA LEU A 251 11.85 4.49 6.38
C LEU A 251 12.49 3.20 6.87
N ILE A 252 13.76 3.23 7.27
CA ILE A 252 14.42 2.08 7.91
C ILE A 252 13.68 1.72 9.21
N ASN A 253 13.28 0.45 9.34
CA ASN A 253 12.63 -0.07 10.53
C ASN A 253 13.15 -1.48 10.84
N PRO A 254 13.82 -1.69 11.99
CA PRO A 254 14.33 -3.01 12.42
C PRO A 254 13.27 -4.10 12.53
N ARG A 255 11.99 -3.75 12.66
CA ARG A 255 10.87 -4.69 12.67
C ARG A 255 10.63 -5.34 11.31
N TYR A 256 10.99 -4.67 10.21
CA TYR A 256 10.72 -5.13 8.85
C TYR A 256 11.99 -5.42 8.05
N HIS A 257 13.14 -4.83 8.40
CA HIS A 257 14.36 -4.92 7.61
C HIS A 257 15.47 -5.71 8.32
N ILE A 258 16.21 -6.48 7.54
CA ILE A 258 17.42 -7.17 8.00
C ILE A 258 18.48 -6.11 8.32
N LEU A 259 19.07 -6.18 9.52
CA LEU A 259 20.18 -5.29 9.93
C LEU A 259 21.52 -6.02 9.87
N ARG A 260 22.61 -5.26 9.71
CA ARG A 260 24.00 -5.77 9.71
C ARG A 260 24.45 -6.41 11.00
N ALA A 261 23.85 -6.05 12.14
CA ALA A 261 24.14 -6.60 13.45
C ALA A 261 24.01 -8.14 13.48
N ARG A 262 23.25 -8.72 12.55
CA ARG A 262 23.12 -10.16 12.37
C ARG A 262 24.00 -10.64 11.22
N VAL A 263 25.32 -10.56 11.40
CA VAL A 263 26.27 -11.04 10.38
C VAL A 263 26.01 -12.53 10.12
N PRO A 264 25.82 -12.94 8.85
CA PRO A 264 25.62 -14.34 8.51
C PRO A 264 26.83 -15.18 8.91
N GLN A 265 26.56 -16.28 9.61
CA GLN A 265 27.56 -17.34 9.79
C GLN A 265 27.57 -18.20 8.54
N PHE A 266 28.72 -18.24 7.85
CA PHE A 266 28.95 -19.16 6.74
C PHE A 266 29.28 -20.54 7.31
N ARG A 267 28.63 -21.57 6.77
CA ARG A 267 28.74 -22.97 7.18
C ARG A 267 28.94 -23.84 5.96
N THR A 268 29.44 -25.04 6.17
CA THR A 268 29.64 -26.03 5.10
C THR A 268 28.87 -27.29 5.47
N LEU A 269 28.05 -27.79 4.54
CA LEU A 269 27.35 -29.05 4.68
C LEU A 269 28.32 -30.23 4.54
N ALA A 270 27.91 -31.43 4.98
CA ALA A 270 28.72 -32.65 4.83
C ALA A 270 29.08 -32.97 3.37
N CYS A 271 28.25 -32.54 2.41
CA CYS A 271 28.52 -32.66 0.98
C CYS A 271 29.49 -31.59 0.42
N GLY A 272 30.08 -30.75 1.27
CA GLY A 272 31.03 -29.69 0.87
C GLY A 272 30.39 -28.38 0.41
N VAL A 273 29.06 -28.32 0.29
CA VAL A 273 28.35 -27.11 -0.13
C VAL A 273 28.35 -26.07 0.99
N GLU A 274 28.94 -24.90 0.72
CA GLU A 274 28.87 -23.75 1.62
C GLU A 274 27.48 -23.11 1.57
N TYR A 275 27.01 -22.59 2.70
CA TYR A 275 25.75 -21.87 2.78
C TYR A 275 25.77 -20.87 3.95
N THR A 276 24.81 -19.97 3.94
CA THR A 276 24.48 -19.15 5.09
C THR A 276 22.98 -18.89 5.17
N THR A 277 22.55 -18.22 6.24
CA THR A 277 21.15 -17.95 6.55
C THR A 277 20.96 -16.48 6.92
N LEU A 278 20.01 -15.81 6.28
CA LEU A 278 19.59 -14.46 6.65
C LEU A 278 18.22 -14.53 7.34
N LYS A 279 18.15 -14.14 8.61
CA LYS A 279 16.89 -14.08 9.35
C LYS A 279 16.14 -12.79 8.99
N ILE A 280 15.00 -12.92 8.30
CA ILE A 280 14.11 -11.78 8.05
C ILE A 280 13.16 -11.59 9.23
N PRO A 281 13.02 -10.37 9.76
CA PRO A 281 12.21 -10.10 10.95
C PRO A 281 10.70 -10.09 10.65
N TRP A 282 10.32 -9.95 9.38
CA TRP A 282 8.92 -9.95 8.99
C TRP A 282 8.71 -10.66 7.64
N SER A 283 7.60 -11.40 7.53
CA SER A 283 7.09 -11.88 6.24
C SER A 283 5.57 -11.80 6.21
N LYS A 284 4.97 -11.73 5.02
CA LYS A 284 3.50 -11.72 4.87
C LYS A 284 2.83 -12.96 5.50
N SER A 285 3.53 -14.09 5.52
CA SER A 285 2.96 -15.39 5.93
C SER A 285 3.14 -15.69 7.42
N THR A 286 4.13 -15.05 8.07
CA THR A 286 4.53 -15.32 9.46
C THR A 286 4.55 -14.07 10.32
N CYS A 287 4.19 -12.91 9.76
CA CYS A 287 4.18 -11.61 10.44
C CYS A 287 5.50 -11.39 11.20
N GLN A 288 5.44 -11.11 12.50
CA GLN A 288 6.58 -10.75 13.34
C GLN A 288 7.47 -11.94 13.74
N ASP A 289 7.02 -13.18 13.52
CA ASP A 289 7.86 -14.36 13.76
C ASP A 289 9.00 -14.44 12.73
N GLY A 290 8.82 -13.72 11.60
CA GLY A 290 9.81 -13.66 10.55
C GLY A 290 10.01 -15.02 9.89
N THR A 291 11.11 -15.18 9.17
CA THR A 291 11.54 -16.47 8.61
C THR A 291 13.02 -16.40 8.27
N VAL A 292 13.55 -17.43 7.62
CA VAL A 292 14.96 -17.54 7.25
C VAL A 292 15.06 -17.68 5.75
N ILE A 293 15.97 -16.92 5.16
CA ILE A 293 16.42 -17.08 3.78
C ILE A 293 17.67 -17.96 3.84
N ILE A 294 17.65 -19.08 3.12
CA ILE A 294 18.81 -19.95 2.96
C ILE A 294 19.54 -19.51 1.69
N VAL A 295 20.81 -19.17 1.85
CA VAL A 295 21.70 -18.69 0.78
C VAL A 295 22.77 -19.74 0.58
N SER A 296 22.65 -20.54 -0.47
CA SER A 296 23.58 -21.65 -0.74
C SER A 296 24.57 -21.28 -1.84
N HIS A 297 25.79 -21.79 -1.72
CA HIS A 297 26.76 -21.76 -2.80
C HIS A 297 26.29 -22.65 -3.95
N LEU A 298 26.56 -22.19 -5.17
CA LEU A 298 26.23 -22.86 -6.42
C LEU A 298 27.46 -22.80 -7.33
N ASP A 299 27.58 -23.80 -8.21
CA ASP A 299 28.55 -23.79 -9.30
C ASP A 299 28.04 -22.87 -10.43
N ASP A 300 28.06 -21.58 -10.15
CA ASP A 300 27.70 -20.51 -11.09
C ASP A 300 28.50 -19.25 -10.74
N PRO A 301 28.96 -18.46 -11.73
CA PRO A 301 29.61 -17.19 -11.45
C PRO A 301 28.77 -16.22 -10.59
N THR A 302 27.45 -16.36 -10.59
CA THR A 302 26.55 -15.51 -9.80
C THR A 302 26.14 -16.14 -8.47
N SER A 303 26.92 -17.14 -8.01
CA SER A 303 26.76 -17.77 -6.71
C SER A 303 26.65 -16.71 -5.59
N PRO A 304 25.59 -16.78 -4.76
CA PRO A 304 25.28 -15.70 -3.84
C PRO A 304 26.22 -15.67 -2.62
N VAL A 305 26.86 -16.79 -2.27
CA VAL A 305 27.78 -16.87 -1.13
C VAL A 305 29.05 -16.03 -1.37
N PRO A 306 29.80 -16.19 -2.47
CA PRO A 306 30.92 -15.31 -2.80
C PRO A 306 30.51 -13.85 -2.95
N ALA A 307 29.40 -13.57 -3.65
CA ALA A 307 28.91 -12.20 -3.83
C ALA A 307 28.60 -11.52 -2.49
N LEU A 308 28.02 -12.28 -1.55
CA LEU A 308 27.70 -11.77 -0.23
C LEU A 308 28.95 -11.49 0.62
N ARG A 309 29.95 -12.37 0.58
CA ARG A 309 31.25 -12.14 1.25
C ARG A 309 31.93 -10.89 0.71
N HIS A 310 31.92 -10.72 -0.62
CA HIS A 310 32.48 -9.54 -1.28
C HIS A 310 31.80 -8.25 -0.82
N HIS A 311 30.46 -8.22 -0.79
CA HIS A 311 29.71 -7.07 -0.26
C HIS A 311 30.06 -6.73 1.19
N LEU A 312 30.17 -7.74 2.06
CA LEU A 312 30.52 -7.51 3.46
C LEU A 312 31.93 -6.95 3.63
N ALA A 313 32.88 -7.39 2.79
CA ALA A 313 34.24 -6.88 2.78
C ALA A 313 34.34 -5.46 2.20
N ALA A 314 33.72 -5.21 1.04
CA ALA A 314 33.72 -3.91 0.36
C ALA A 314 33.02 -2.81 1.17
N ASN A 315 32.11 -3.19 2.07
CA ASN A 315 31.34 -2.27 2.90
C ASN A 315 31.62 -2.50 4.40
N ALA A 316 32.85 -2.84 4.79
CA ALA A 316 33.16 -3.28 6.15
C ALA A 316 32.89 -2.23 7.24
N THR A 317 32.94 -0.93 6.93
CA THR A 317 32.78 0.15 7.91
C THR A 317 31.32 0.52 8.17
N VAL A 318 30.38 0.01 7.35
CA VAL A 318 28.96 0.31 7.53
C VAL A 318 28.47 -0.22 8.90
N PRO A 319 27.84 0.63 9.74
CA PRO A 319 27.44 0.29 11.10
C PRO A 319 26.49 -0.91 11.21
N THR A 320 26.52 -1.59 12.36
CA THR A 320 25.70 -2.77 12.64
C THR A 320 24.20 -2.49 12.66
N HIS A 321 23.78 -1.28 13.00
CA HIS A 321 22.35 -0.89 12.99
C HIS A 321 21.83 -0.53 11.60
N ALA A 322 22.69 -0.46 10.58
CA ALA A 322 22.28 -0.19 9.21
C ALA A 322 21.60 -1.43 8.58
N PRO A 323 20.76 -1.24 7.54
CA PRO A 323 20.24 -2.33 6.74
C PRO A 323 21.34 -3.22 6.15
N PHE A 324 21.05 -4.49 5.95
CA PHE A 324 22.04 -5.50 5.60
C PHE A 324 22.82 -5.19 4.29
N PHE A 325 22.10 -4.77 3.24
CA PHE A 325 22.69 -4.33 1.97
C PHE A 325 23.01 -2.83 1.92
N ALA A 326 23.14 -2.15 3.07
CA ALA A 326 23.66 -0.79 3.09
C ALA A 326 25.12 -0.76 2.62
N TYR A 327 25.52 0.36 2.03
CA TYR A 327 26.81 0.55 1.38
C TYR A 327 27.47 1.86 1.81
N GLU A 328 28.79 1.91 1.69
CA GLU A 328 29.61 3.09 1.96
C GLU A 328 29.44 4.14 0.87
N THR A 329 29.38 5.40 1.27
CA THR A 329 29.22 6.54 0.35
C THR A 329 30.56 7.22 0.15
N ALA A 330 30.78 7.81 -1.03
CA ALA A 330 31.99 8.58 -1.33
C ALA A 330 32.24 9.74 -0.35
N SER A 331 31.20 10.24 0.35
CA SER A 331 31.30 11.27 1.39
C SER A 331 31.75 10.74 2.76
N GLY A 332 32.14 9.47 2.88
CA GLY A 332 32.61 8.87 4.13
C GLY A 332 31.50 8.46 5.11
N GLY A 333 30.24 8.45 4.65
CA GLY A 333 29.08 7.93 5.40
C GLY A 333 28.57 6.61 4.83
N TRP A 334 27.34 6.24 5.15
CA TRP A 334 26.66 5.08 4.55
C TRP A 334 25.25 5.43 4.08
N ALA A 335 24.74 4.64 3.14
CA ALA A 335 23.37 4.75 2.64
C ALA A 335 22.71 3.37 2.55
N PRO A 336 21.39 3.27 2.77
CA PRO A 336 20.68 2.01 2.62
C PRO A 336 20.40 1.73 1.14
N LEU A 337 20.47 0.46 0.73
CA LEU A 337 20.04 0.06 -0.61
C LEU A 337 18.51 0.12 -0.73
N THR A 338 18.02 1.17 -1.38
CA THR A 338 16.60 1.32 -1.65
C THR A 338 16.19 0.46 -2.84
N ARG A 339 14.92 0.02 -2.86
CA ARG A 339 14.35 -0.72 -4.00
C ARG A 339 14.50 0.05 -5.32
N THR A 340 14.32 1.37 -5.27
CA THR A 340 14.39 2.25 -6.43
C THR A 340 15.81 2.28 -7.01
N TRP A 341 16.82 2.60 -6.18
CA TRP A 341 18.21 2.65 -6.63
C TRP A 341 18.71 1.30 -7.14
N PHE A 342 18.35 0.21 -6.47
CA PHE A 342 18.66 -1.14 -6.93
C PHE A 342 18.10 -1.40 -8.34
N LEU A 343 16.81 -1.13 -8.57
CA LEU A 343 16.19 -1.39 -9.86
C LEU A 343 16.70 -0.44 -10.95
N GLU A 344 16.96 0.82 -10.63
CA GLU A 344 17.54 1.79 -11.57
C GLU A 344 18.93 1.33 -12.03
N ARG A 345 19.78 0.91 -11.09
CA ARG A 345 21.13 0.44 -11.43
C ARG A 345 21.11 -0.84 -12.25
N CYS A 346 20.31 -1.83 -11.86
CA CYS A 346 20.16 -3.07 -12.61
C CYS A 346 19.64 -2.81 -14.04
N ASN A 347 18.59 -1.99 -14.17
CA ASN A 347 18.02 -1.67 -15.48
C ASN A 347 18.99 -0.87 -16.36
N LYS A 348 19.83 -0.01 -15.79
CA LYS A 348 20.90 0.68 -16.53
C LYS A 348 21.87 -0.34 -17.14
N VAL A 349 22.34 -1.32 -16.35
CA VAL A 349 23.26 -2.36 -16.86
C VAL A 349 22.59 -3.22 -17.93
N TRP A 350 21.38 -3.70 -17.69
CA TRP A 350 20.65 -4.53 -18.67
C TRP A 350 20.38 -3.79 -19.97
N THR A 351 19.96 -2.53 -19.90
CA THR A 351 19.72 -1.72 -21.11
C THR A 351 21.01 -1.53 -21.91
N SER A 352 22.13 -1.27 -21.24
CA SER A 352 23.44 -1.17 -21.92
C SER A 352 23.90 -2.50 -22.55
N ALA A 353 23.46 -3.63 -21.99
CA ALA A 353 23.71 -4.97 -22.53
C ALA A 353 22.68 -5.40 -23.59
N GLY A 354 21.74 -4.53 -24.00
CA GLY A 354 20.68 -4.86 -24.97
C GLY A 354 19.57 -5.75 -24.41
N LEU A 355 19.49 -5.92 -23.10
CA LEU A 355 18.50 -6.75 -22.41
C LEU A 355 17.27 -5.94 -21.97
N GLN A 356 16.12 -6.61 -21.88
CA GLN A 356 14.88 -5.98 -21.46
C GLN A 356 14.93 -5.51 -20.00
N SER A 357 14.44 -4.29 -19.74
CA SER A 357 14.25 -3.77 -18.39
C SER A 357 13.21 -4.58 -17.61
N VAL A 358 13.49 -4.84 -16.33
CA VAL A 358 12.59 -5.61 -15.48
C VAL A 358 12.10 -4.83 -14.27
N THR A 359 10.98 -5.31 -13.73
CA THR A 359 10.42 -4.81 -12.47
C THR A 359 10.84 -5.72 -11.33
N GLY A 360 10.90 -5.23 -10.09
CA GLY A 360 11.34 -6.07 -8.96
C GLY A 360 10.46 -7.27 -8.61
N HIS A 361 9.34 -7.52 -9.30
CA HIS A 361 8.58 -8.77 -9.18
C HIS A 361 9.12 -9.88 -10.11
N SER A 362 9.90 -9.50 -11.13
CA SER A 362 10.46 -10.41 -12.13
C SER A 362 11.59 -11.29 -11.60
N PHE A 363 12.32 -10.85 -10.56
CA PHE A 363 13.35 -11.66 -9.88
C PHE A 363 12.74 -12.98 -9.41
N ARG A 364 11.88 -12.96 -8.40
CA ARG A 364 11.23 -14.15 -7.84
C ARG A 364 10.60 -15.13 -8.86
N MET A 365 10.14 -14.65 -10.01
CA MET A 365 9.63 -15.51 -11.08
C MET A 365 10.77 -16.21 -11.86
N GLY A 366 11.86 -15.49 -12.15
CA GLY A 366 13.05 -16.05 -12.77
C GLY A 366 13.75 -17.07 -11.91
N ASP A 367 13.92 -16.76 -10.63
CA ASP A 367 14.53 -17.60 -9.61
C ASP A 367 13.97 -19.03 -9.61
N ALA A 368 12.64 -19.13 -9.52
CA ALA A 368 11.95 -20.41 -9.47
C ALA A 368 12.00 -21.14 -10.81
N THR A 369 11.94 -20.41 -11.92
CA THR A 369 12.05 -21.00 -13.26
C THR A 369 13.43 -21.61 -13.45
N GLU A 370 14.50 -20.89 -13.09
CA GLU A 370 15.88 -21.35 -13.20
C GLU A 370 16.14 -22.59 -12.33
N LEU A 371 15.71 -22.57 -11.07
CA LEU A 371 15.88 -23.73 -10.18
C LEU A 371 15.18 -24.99 -10.72
N LEU A 372 13.96 -24.83 -11.28
CA LEU A 372 13.24 -25.95 -11.89
C LEU A 372 13.94 -26.44 -13.18
N LEU A 373 14.48 -25.53 -14.00
CA LEU A 373 15.27 -25.90 -15.19
C LEU A 373 16.56 -26.64 -14.82
N ARG A 374 17.15 -26.36 -13.66
CA ARG A 374 18.29 -27.10 -13.08
C ARG A 374 17.89 -28.42 -12.41
N GLY A 375 16.62 -28.83 -12.51
CA GLY A 375 16.14 -30.11 -11.99
C GLY A 375 15.91 -30.14 -10.47
N ILE A 376 15.87 -28.97 -9.81
CA ILE A 376 15.54 -28.92 -8.38
C ILE A 376 14.07 -29.33 -8.19
N PRO A 377 13.77 -30.27 -7.27
CA PRO A 377 12.40 -30.71 -7.02
C PRO A 377 11.44 -29.56 -6.66
N LEU A 378 10.19 -29.64 -7.14
CA LEU A 378 9.17 -28.60 -6.96
C LEU A 378 8.92 -28.26 -5.49
N ASP A 379 8.89 -29.27 -4.62
CA ASP A 379 8.70 -29.13 -3.18
C ASP A 379 9.86 -28.36 -2.54
N VAL A 380 11.10 -28.60 -2.96
CA VAL A 380 12.28 -27.85 -2.52
C VAL A 380 12.20 -26.39 -2.96
N VAL A 381 11.86 -26.13 -4.23
CA VAL A 381 11.66 -24.76 -4.74
C VAL A 381 10.51 -24.07 -4.00
N ALA A 382 9.44 -24.81 -3.67
CA ALA A 382 8.32 -24.28 -2.90
C ALA A 382 8.69 -23.91 -1.46
N VAL A 383 9.48 -24.74 -0.79
CA VAL A 383 10.03 -24.43 0.54
C VAL A 383 10.92 -23.19 0.48
N GLN A 384 11.82 -23.09 -0.49
CA GLN A 384 12.71 -21.94 -0.65
C GLN A 384 11.94 -20.65 -0.99
N GLY A 385 10.96 -20.75 -1.89
CA GLY A 385 10.02 -19.70 -2.19
C GLY A 385 9.12 -19.35 -1.02
N ARG A 386 8.94 -20.23 -0.03
CA ARG A 386 7.96 -20.10 1.06
C ARG A 386 6.52 -20.05 0.51
N TRP A 387 6.24 -20.89 -0.47
CA TRP A 387 4.88 -21.19 -0.92
C TRP A 387 4.27 -22.26 0.00
N LYS A 388 3.00 -22.07 0.37
CA LYS A 388 2.24 -23.01 1.20
C LYS A 388 1.18 -23.68 0.36
#